data_AF-A0A8X6KAR9-F1
#
_entry.id   AF-A0A8X6KAR9-F1
#
_cell.length_a   1.000
_cell.length_b   1.000
_cell.length_c   1.000
_cell.angle_alpha   90.00
_cell.angle_beta   90.00
_cell.angle_gamma   90.00
#
_symmetry.space_group_name_H-M   'P 1'
#
loop_
_entity.id
_entity.type
_entity.pdbx_description
1 polymer ?
#
loop_
_entity_poly.entity_id
_entity_poly.type
_entity_poly.pdbx_seq_one_letter_code
_entity_poly.pdbx_strand_id
1 'polypeptide(L)'
;MTECRRIIVGKRFKEVQNPTESIYNLIQHPPEIKKKSPRYQSKYSNSTKNFYISKKKPHQTMGYLKTPLRNPKEYLKKHTRETMLKSGSFILICLRIKVI
;
A
#
# COMPACT_ATOMS: atom_id res chain seq x y z
N MET A 1 -42.06 -31.44 1.43
CA MET A 1 -41.15 -30.57 0.64
C MET A 1 -39.74 -31.07 0.88
N THR A 2 -39.01 -31.45 -0.17
CA THR A 2 -37.63 -31.97 -0.08
C THR A 2 -36.62 -30.82 -0.04
N GLU A 3 -35.60 -30.91 0.82
CA GLU A 3 -34.55 -29.88 0.92
C GLU A 3 -33.49 -30.13 -0.16
N CYS A 4 -33.43 -29.26 -1.17
CA CYS A 4 -32.43 -29.33 -2.22
C CYS A 4 -31.14 -28.65 -1.74
N ARG A 5 -30.04 -29.40 -1.64
CA ARG A 5 -28.71 -28.83 -1.34
C ARG A 5 -27.85 -28.82 -2.60
N ARG A 6 -27.15 -27.71 -2.81
CA ARG A 6 -26.16 -27.56 -3.89
C ARG A 6 -24.83 -28.10 -3.41
N ILE A 7 -24.39 -29.21 -3.99
CA ILE A 7 -23.06 -29.76 -3.73
C ILE A 7 -22.13 -29.52 -4.92
N ILE A 8 -20.85 -29.35 -4.63
CA ILE A 8 -19.80 -29.22 -5.64
C ILE A 8 -19.24 -30.61 -5.89
N VAL A 9 -19.39 -31.11 -7.12
CA VAL A 9 -18.79 -32.39 -7.55
C VAL A 9 -17.81 -32.10 -8.67
N GLY A 10 -16.51 -32.12 -8.35
CA GLY A 10 -15.46 -31.67 -9.27
C GLY A 10 -15.55 -30.16 -9.52
N LYS A 11 -15.57 -29.74 -10.80
CA LYS A 11 -15.70 -28.33 -11.22
C LYS A 11 -17.14 -27.87 -11.48
N ARG A 12 -18.15 -28.71 -11.21
CA ARG A 12 -19.56 -28.42 -11.53
C ARG A 12 -20.44 -28.49 -10.29
N PHE A 13 -21.43 -27.61 -10.24
CA PHE A 13 -22.49 -27.65 -9.24
C PHE A 13 -23.54 -28.67 -9.65
N LYS A 14 -23.94 -29.54 -8.72
CA LYS A 14 -25.07 -30.46 -8.87
C LYS A 14 -26.08 -30.20 -7.78
N GLU A 15 -27.35 -30.16 -8.16
CA GLU A 15 -28.46 -30.10 -7.21
C GLU A 15 -28.80 -31.54 -6.81
N VAL A 16 -28.63 -31.85 -5.52
CA VAL A 16 -28.97 -33.16 -4.97
C VAL A 16 -30.16 -32.98 -4.04
N GLN A 17 -31.22 -33.74 -4.33
CA GLN A 17 -32.39 -33.83 -3.47
C GLN A 17 -32.08 -34.81 -2.35
N ASN A 18 -32.04 -34.32 -1.11
CA ASN A 18 -31.93 -35.19 0.05
C ASN A 18 -33.34 -35.57 0.51
N PRO A 19 -33.59 -36.86 0.81
CA PRO A 19 -34.85 -37.26 1.42
C PRO A 19 -35.00 -36.56 2.79
N THR A 20 -36.23 -36.17 3.13
CA THR A 20 -36.55 -35.47 4.38
C THR A 20 -36.13 -36.28 5.61
N GLU A 21 -36.19 -37.61 5.51
CA GLU A 21 -35.82 -38.56 6.56
C GLU A 21 -34.59 -39.35 6.12
N SER A 22 -33.45 -39.11 6.77
CA SER A 22 -32.20 -39.84 6.52
C SER A 22 -31.45 -40.06 7.82
N ILE A 23 -30.88 -41.26 7.99
CA ILE A 23 -30.07 -41.62 9.16
C ILE A 23 -28.87 -40.67 9.31
N TYR A 24 -28.32 -40.15 8.20
CA TYR A 24 -27.19 -39.22 8.24
C TYR A 24 -27.55 -37.83 8.78
N ASN A 25 -28.82 -37.43 8.74
CA ASN A 25 -29.27 -36.18 9.35
C ASN A 25 -29.20 -36.23 10.90
N LEU A 26 -29.05 -37.43 11.48
CA LEU A 26 -28.85 -37.62 12.92
C LEU A 26 -27.40 -37.32 13.35
N ILE A 27 -26.45 -37.32 12.39
CA ILE A 27 -25.06 -36.98 12.67
C ILE A 27 -24.98 -35.46 12.84
N GLN A 28 -24.68 -35.01 14.06
CA GLN A 28 -24.51 -33.59 14.33
C GLN A 28 -23.26 -33.06 13.61
N HIS A 29 -23.46 -32.19 12.63
CA HIS A 29 -22.37 -31.45 12.02
C HIS A 29 -21.96 -30.29 12.94
N PRO A 30 -20.66 -30.05 13.13
CA PRO A 30 -20.22 -28.89 13.87
C PRO A 30 -20.77 -27.62 13.18
N PRO A 31 -21.29 -26.65 13.95
CA PRO A 31 -21.85 -25.44 13.37
C PRO A 31 -20.77 -24.69 12.59
N GLU A 32 -21.14 -24.13 11.44
CA GLU A 32 -20.23 -23.33 10.63
C GLU A 32 -19.74 -22.10 11.42
N ILE A 33 -18.43 -22.00 11.64
CA ILE A 33 -17.83 -20.84 12.30
C ILE A 33 -17.88 -19.66 11.33
N LYS A 34 -18.84 -18.75 11.55
CA LYS A 34 -18.94 -17.49 10.80
C LYS A 34 -17.69 -16.64 11.07
N LYS A 35 -16.87 -16.42 10.04
CA LYS A 35 -15.73 -15.50 10.12
C LYS A 35 -16.25 -14.07 10.24
N LYS A 36 -15.83 -13.36 11.28
CA LYS A 36 -16.15 -11.93 11.46
C LYS A 36 -15.53 -11.12 10.32
N SER A 37 -16.24 -10.09 9.86
CA SER A 37 -15.67 -9.14 8.91
C SER A 37 -14.50 -8.37 9.53
N PRO A 38 -13.53 -7.91 8.71
CA PRO A 38 -12.44 -7.10 9.21
C PRO A 38 -12.94 -5.77 9.77
N ARG A 39 -12.27 -5.28 10.81
CA ARG A 39 -12.56 -3.96 11.41
C ARG A 39 -12.21 -2.84 10.43
N TYR A 40 -13.13 -1.88 10.28
CA TYR A 40 -12.86 -0.66 9.50
C TYR A 40 -11.66 0.12 10.06
N GLN A 41 -10.79 0.60 9.17
CA GLN A 41 -9.65 1.45 9.50
C GLN A 41 -9.81 2.81 8.83
N SER A 42 -9.61 3.89 9.58
CA SER A 42 -9.71 5.26 9.06
C SER A 42 -8.62 5.55 8.02
N LYS A 43 -9.00 6.19 6.92
CA LYS A 43 -8.10 6.69 5.87
C LYS A 43 -7.03 7.65 6.41
N TYR A 44 -7.32 8.34 7.51
CA TYR A 44 -6.45 9.37 8.09
C TYR A 44 -5.62 8.88 9.29
N SER A 45 -5.68 7.60 9.62
CA SER A 45 -4.95 7.00 10.76
C SER A 45 -3.45 7.34 10.79
N ASN A 46 -2.82 7.48 9.63
CA ASN A 46 -1.38 7.77 9.50
C ASN A 46 -1.06 9.24 9.19
N SER A 47 -2.06 10.12 9.08
CA SER A 47 -1.86 11.52 8.67
C SER A 47 -0.87 12.26 9.58
N THR A 48 -1.07 12.14 10.89
CA THR A 48 -0.22 12.76 11.90
C THR A 48 1.21 12.23 11.87
N LYS A 49 1.40 10.91 11.69
CA LYS A 49 2.72 10.30 11.56
C LYS A 49 3.48 10.85 10.36
N ASN A 50 2.82 10.97 9.22
CA ASN A 50 3.40 11.51 7.99
C ASN A 50 3.79 12.99 8.12
N PHE A 51 2.93 13.79 8.78
CA PHE A 51 3.21 15.20 9.07
C PHE A 51 4.44 15.39 9.95
N TYR A 52 4.62 14.55 10.97
CA TYR A 52 5.81 14.62 11.83
C TYR A 52 7.08 14.10 11.16
N ILE A 53 7.00 13.15 10.22
CA ILE A 53 8.18 12.64 9.50
C ILE A 53 8.72 13.70 8.52
N SER A 54 7.84 14.39 7.78
CA SER A 54 8.27 15.35 6.75
C SER A 54 9.01 16.58 7.28
N LYS A 55 8.79 16.94 8.55
CA LYS A 55 9.38 18.13 9.20
C LYS A 55 10.63 17.84 10.03
N LYS A 56 11.15 16.61 10.03
CA LYS A 56 12.30 16.21 10.87
C LYS A 56 13.60 16.23 10.08
N LYS A 57 14.23 17.40 9.95
CA LYS A 57 15.68 17.46 9.77
C LYS A 57 16.32 17.56 11.16
N PRO A 58 17.22 16.64 11.56
CA PRO A 58 17.66 16.50 12.96
C PRO A 58 18.45 17.70 13.50
N HIS A 59 18.94 18.58 12.63
CA HIS A 59 19.78 19.74 12.95
C HIS A 59 19.25 21.04 12.33
N GLN A 60 17.93 21.13 12.05
CA GLN A 60 17.37 22.29 11.35
C GLN A 60 17.40 23.59 12.17
N THR A 61 17.14 23.49 13.48
CA THR A 61 17.04 24.68 14.36
C THR A 61 18.40 25.12 14.90
N MET A 62 19.22 24.18 15.38
CA MET A 62 20.45 24.49 16.12
C MET A 62 21.73 23.94 15.46
N GLY A 63 21.66 23.36 14.26
CA GLY A 63 22.82 22.75 13.61
C GLY A 63 23.32 21.48 14.31
N TYR A 64 24.54 21.06 13.97
CA TYR A 64 25.19 19.90 14.59
C TYR A 64 25.93 20.32 15.87
N LEU A 65 25.90 19.48 16.91
CA LEU A 65 26.69 19.69 18.14
C LEU A 65 28.21 19.68 17.85
N LYS A 66 28.63 18.77 16.97
CA LYS A 66 29.97 18.71 16.40
C LYS A 66 29.80 18.53 14.89
N THR A 67 30.36 19.43 14.10
CA THR A 67 30.29 19.34 12.64
C THR A 67 30.99 18.06 12.18
N PRO A 68 30.31 17.13 11.49
CA PRO A 68 30.97 15.97 10.94
C PRO A 68 31.96 16.45 9.86
N LEU A 69 33.25 16.32 10.16
CA LEU A 69 34.30 16.60 9.19
C LEU A 69 34.27 15.49 8.14
N ARG A 70 34.19 15.87 6.87
CA ARG A 70 34.31 14.91 5.77
C ARG A 70 35.73 14.38 5.73
N ASN A 71 35.87 13.10 5.38
CA ASN A 71 37.20 12.54 5.14
C ASN A 71 37.88 13.35 4.02
N PRO A 72 39.17 13.72 4.11
CA PRO A 72 39.87 14.45 3.04
C PRO A 72 39.83 13.73 1.69
N LYS A 73 39.59 12.41 1.67
CA LYS A 73 39.36 11.64 0.44
C LYS A 73 38.02 11.92 -0.24
N GLU A 74 37.06 12.53 0.45
CA GLU A 74 35.72 12.91 -0.03
C GLU A 74 35.67 14.35 -0.57
N TYR A 75 36.69 14.73 -1.36
CA TYR A 75 36.73 16.02 -2.02
C TYR A 75 35.72 16.10 -3.16
N LEU A 76 35.29 17.32 -3.50
CA LEU A 76 34.36 17.55 -4.61
C LEU A 76 35.05 17.26 -5.94
N LYS A 77 34.49 16.32 -6.72
CA LYS A 77 34.90 16.06 -8.09
C LYS A 77 34.15 16.97 -9.07
N LYS A 78 34.67 17.11 -10.29
CA LYS A 78 34.03 17.84 -11.38
C LYS A 78 32.58 17.33 -11.58
N HIS A 79 31.63 18.24 -11.81
CA HIS A 79 30.22 17.93 -12.07
C HIS A 79 29.44 17.20 -10.94
N THR A 80 29.95 17.18 -9.69
CA THR A 80 29.30 16.45 -8.58
C THR A 80 27.96 17.02 -8.10
N ARG A 81 27.72 18.31 -8.33
CA ARG A 81 26.49 18.99 -7.89
C ARG A 81 25.66 19.52 -9.04
N GLU A 82 26.02 19.17 -10.26
CA GLU A 82 25.28 19.59 -11.43
C GLU A 82 24.02 18.74 -11.57
N THR A 83 22.89 19.43 -11.64
CA THR A 83 21.63 18.78 -11.96
C THR A 83 21.59 18.55 -13.46
N MET A 84 21.65 17.29 -13.88
CA MET A 84 21.54 16.92 -15.29
C MET A 84 20.19 17.40 -15.85
N LEU A 85 20.24 18.36 -16.79
CA LEU A 85 19.07 18.81 -17.53
C LEU A 85 18.68 17.70 -18.51
N LYS A 86 17.43 17.22 -18.41
CA LYS A 86 16.91 16.21 -19.34
C LYS A 86 16.78 16.83 -20.73
N SER A 87 17.20 16.12 -21.77
CA SER A 87 17.40 16.56 -23.16
C SER A 87 16.14 17.01 -23.93
N GLY A 88 15.05 17.40 -23.27
CA GLY A 88 13.80 17.84 -23.90
C GLY A 88 13.33 19.24 -23.50
N SER A 89 14.03 19.97 -22.63
CA SER A 89 13.50 21.20 -22.00
C SER A 89 13.94 22.52 -22.64
N PHE A 90 14.56 22.53 -23.83
CA PHE A 90 15.05 23.77 -24.46
C PHE A 90 13.99 24.60 -25.19
N ILE A 91 12.89 23.98 -25.66
CA ILE A 91 11.86 24.68 -26.43
C ILE A 91 11.06 25.67 -25.57
N LEU A 92 10.96 25.43 -24.25
CA LEU A 92 10.14 26.26 -23.34
C LEU A 92 10.80 27.55 -22.88
N ILE A 93 12.11 27.72 -23.09
CA ILE A 93 12.83 28.92 -22.62
C ILE A 93 12.69 30.09 -23.63
N CYS A 94 12.70 29.83 -24.94
CA CYS A 94 12.60 30.88 -25.96
C CYS A 94 11.19 31.52 -26.08
N LEU A 95 10.10 30.79 -25.81
CA LEU A 95 8.75 31.36 -25.87
C LEU A 95 8.48 32.40 -24.77
N ARG A 96 9.30 32.45 -23.72
CA ARG A 96 9.04 33.29 -22.54
C ARG A 96 9.59 34.72 -22.63
N ILE A 97 10.39 35.05 -23.65
CA ILE A 97 10.96 36.40 -23.83
C ILE A 97 10.13 37.27 -24.79
N LYS A 98 9.29 36.67 -25.65
CA LYS A 98 8.55 37.41 -26.69
C LYS A 98 7.21 38.01 -26.23
N VAL A 99 6.92 37.91 -24.93
CA VAL A 99 5.77 38.55 -24.26
C VAL A 99 6.34 39.44 -23.15
N ILE A 100 7.00 40.53 -23.52
CA ILE A 100 7.21 41.78 -22.78
C ILE A 100 7.30 42.87 -23.87
#